data_AF-A0A4S8I3P1-F1
#
_entry.id   AF-A0A4S8I3P1-F1
#
_cell.length_a   1.000
_cell.length_b   1.000
_cell.length_c   1.000
_cell.angle_alpha   90.00
_cell.angle_beta   90.00
_cell.angle_gamma   90.00
#
_symmetry.space_group_name_H-M   'P 1'
#
loop_
_entity.id
_entity.type
_entity.pdbx_description
1 polymer ?
#
loop_
_entity_poly.entity_id
_entity_poly.type
_entity_poly.pdbx_seq_one_letter_code
_entity_poly.pdbx_strand_id
1 'polypeptide(L)'
;MVAAGNSLALNRGIQEEQVVPARYRQEFLTIAWEQIHLRTSLIPFIEHNDANRALMSSNMQRQAVPLSQSERCIVGTGLNAKRL
;
A
#
# COMPACT_ATOMS: atom_id res chain seq x y z
N MET A 1 0.36 6.03 13.03
CA MET A 1 -0.06 4.66 13.34
C MET A 1 1.21 3.84 13.40
N VAL A 2 1.52 3.24 14.55
CA VAL A 2 2.79 2.52 14.76
C VAL A 2 2.69 1.17 14.06
N ALA A 3 3.42 0.97 12.97
CA ALA A 3 3.58 -0.33 12.34
C ALA A 3 4.74 -1.07 13.01
N ALA A 4 4.45 -1.86 14.04
CA ALA A 4 5.33 -2.93 14.48
C ALA A 4 4.87 -4.23 13.83
N GLY A 5 5.00 -4.32 12.51
CA GLY A 5 4.86 -5.56 11.75
C GLY A 5 6.25 -6.10 11.46
N ASN A 6 6.77 -6.96 12.34
CA ASN A 6 8.07 -7.60 12.14
C ASN A 6 8.09 -8.37 10.81
N SER A 7 8.98 -7.97 9.90
CA SER A 7 9.28 -8.67 8.65
C SER A 7 10.10 -9.96 8.86
N LEU A 8 9.99 -10.61 10.02
CA LEU A 8 10.81 -11.78 10.38
C LEU A 8 10.00 -12.79 11.22
N ALA A 9 9.08 -13.52 10.57
CA ALA A 9 8.62 -14.82 11.07
C ALA A 9 8.09 -15.65 9.90
N LEU A 10 9.03 -16.34 9.27
CA LEU A 10 8.79 -17.37 8.27
C LEU A 10 8.24 -18.60 9.00
N ASN A 11 6.94 -18.65 9.29
CA ASN A 11 6.28 -19.84 9.84
C ASN A 11 5.20 -20.33 8.87
N ARG A 12 5.60 -21.30 8.03
CA ARG A 12 4.69 -22.09 7.19
C ARG A 12 3.79 -22.92 8.11
N GLY A 13 2.58 -22.46 8.40
CA GLY A 13 1.61 -23.29 9.10
C GLY A 13 0.39 -22.57 9.67
N ILE A 14 0.47 -21.26 9.91
CA ILE A 14 -0.65 -20.47 10.39
C ILE A 14 -0.83 -19.33 9.39
N GLN A 15 -1.93 -19.35 8.64
CA GLN A 15 -2.43 -18.18 7.92
C GLN A 15 -2.91 -17.20 9.00
N GLU A 16 -2.00 -16.55 9.73
CA GLU A 16 -2.36 -15.32 10.44
C GLU A 16 -2.78 -14.37 9.34
N GLU A 17 -4.09 -14.17 9.20
CA GLU A 17 -4.66 -13.22 8.28
C GLU A 17 -3.96 -11.89 8.55
N GLN A 18 -3.06 -11.50 7.66
CA GLN A 18 -2.21 -10.34 7.87
C GLN A 18 -3.14 -9.13 7.87
N VAL A 19 -3.54 -8.68 9.05
CA VAL A 19 -4.55 -7.63 9.20
C VAL A 19 -3.89 -6.31 9.48
N VAL A 20 -4.35 -5.27 8.77
CA VAL A 20 -3.85 -3.92 8.93
C VAL A 20 -4.97 -3.02 9.42
N PRO A 21 -4.76 -2.31 10.55
CA PRO A 21 -5.71 -1.31 10.99
C PRO A 21 -5.74 -0.17 9.97
N ALA A 22 -6.93 0.25 9.55
CA ALA A 22 -7.13 1.38 8.67
C ALA A 22 -8.15 2.34 9.31
N ARG A 23 -7.90 3.64 9.16
CA ARG A 23 -8.79 4.66 9.71
C ARG A 23 -9.78 5.13 8.64
N TYR A 24 -11.07 4.97 8.90
CA TYR A 24 -12.16 5.45 8.05
C TYR A 24 -13.24 6.10 8.91
N ARG A 25 -13.65 7.33 8.57
CA ARG A 25 -14.66 8.11 9.32
C ARG A 25 -14.44 8.14 10.84
N GLN A 26 -13.18 8.32 11.26
CA GLN A 26 -12.76 8.35 12.67
C GLN A 26 -12.86 7.00 13.42
N GLU A 27 -13.29 5.93 12.76
CA GLU A 27 -13.29 4.56 13.26
C GLU A 27 -12.05 3.80 12.75
N PHE A 28 -11.61 2.81 13.53
CA PHE A 28 -10.56 1.88 13.13
C PHE A 28 -11.19 0.59 12.62
N LEU A 29 -10.94 0.27 11.36
CA LEU A 29 -11.37 -0.96 10.70
C LEU A 29 -10.16 -1.88 10.54
N THR A 30 -10.36 -3.18 10.76
CA THR A 30 -9.35 -4.20 10.51
C THR A 30 -9.56 -4.75 9.11
N ILE A 31 -8.59 -4.56 8.22
CA ILE A 31 -8.68 -5.01 6.83
C ILE A 31 -7.65 -6.10 6.61
N ALA A 32 -8.07 -7.22 6.01
CA ALA A 32 -7.16 -8.27 5.56
C ALA A 32 -6.25 -7.73 4.45
N TRP A 33 -4.97 -8.09 4.49
CA TRP A 33 -3.97 -7.65 3.51
C TRP A 33 -4.34 -8.02 2.07
N GLU A 34 -5.02 -9.16 1.88
CA GLU A 34 -5.53 -9.60 0.58
C GLU A 34 -6.56 -8.63 -0.03
N GLN A 35 -7.25 -7.84 0.79
CA GLN A 35 -8.21 -6.84 0.32
C GLN A 35 -7.55 -5.49 -0.05
N ILE A 36 -6.25 -5.32 0.19
CA ILE A 36 -5.53 -4.13 -0.25
C ILE A 36 -5.30 -4.23 -1.75
N HIS A 37 -5.88 -3.30 -2.50
CA HIS A 37 -5.73 -3.23 -3.95
C HIS A 37 -4.24 -3.07 -4.32
N LEU A 38 -3.79 -3.80 -5.35
CA LEU A 38 -2.41 -3.73 -5.85
C LEU A 38 -1.91 -2.29 -6.06
N ARG A 39 -2.80 -1.38 -6.49
CA ARG A 39 -2.48 0.03 -6.77
C ARG A 39 -2.26 0.84 -5.49
N THR A 40 -3.03 0.58 -4.43
CA THR A 40 -2.79 1.22 -3.12
C THR A 40 -1.46 0.78 -2.52
N SER A 41 -1.02 -0.45 -2.80
CA SER A 41 0.29 -0.96 -2.39
C SER A 41 1.47 -0.28 -3.11
N LEU A 42 1.23 0.56 -4.12
CA LEU A 42 2.27 1.38 -4.78
C LEU A 42 2.46 2.74 -4.10
N ILE A 43 1.56 3.13 -3.18
CA ILE A 43 1.66 4.40 -2.45
C ILE A 43 2.65 4.24 -1.29
N PRO A 44 3.78 4.98 -1.27
CA PRO A 44 4.73 4.88 -0.16
C PRO A 44 4.12 5.47 1.12
N PHE A 45 4.50 4.90 2.27
CA PHE A 45 4.05 5.34 3.59
C PHE A 45 2.52 5.38 3.76
N ILE A 46 1.82 4.44 3.12
CA ILE A 46 0.35 4.37 3.15
C ILE A 46 -0.19 4.20 4.57
N GLU A 47 0.58 3.58 5.47
CA GLU A 47 0.29 3.41 6.89
C GLU A 47 0.19 4.74 7.67
N HIS A 48 0.71 5.83 7.10
CA HIS A 48 0.61 7.18 7.65
C HIS A 48 -0.58 7.97 7.09
N ASN A 49 -1.29 7.43 6.11
CA ASN A 49 -2.40 8.08 5.43
C ASN A 49 -3.75 7.46 5.86
N ASP A 50 -4.82 8.25 5.82
CA ASP A 50 -6.18 7.75 6.00
C ASP A 50 -6.73 7.16 4.69
N ALA A 51 -7.82 6.41 4.80
CA ALA A 51 -8.40 5.69 3.66
C ALA A 51 -8.82 6.61 2.51
N ASN A 52 -9.26 7.84 2.78
CA ASN A 52 -9.69 8.77 1.72
C ASN A 52 -8.48 9.27 0.91
N ARG A 53 -7.36 9.61 1.56
CA ARG A 53 -6.13 9.97 0.87
C ARG A 53 -5.57 8.80 0.06
N ALA A 54 -5.57 7.60 0.62
CA ALA A 54 -5.19 6.38 -0.09
C ALA A 54 -6.04 6.17 -1.36
N LEU A 55 -7.36 6.34 -1.25
CA LEU A 55 -8.30 6.20 -2.36
C LEU A 55 -8.08 7.26 -3.44
N MET A 56 -7.94 8.53 -3.04
CA MET A 56 -7.66 9.64 -3.95
C MET A 56 -6.34 9.43 -4.69
N SER A 57 -5.26 9.07 -3.98
CA SER A 57 -3.96 8.79 -4.59
C SER A 57 -4.02 7.61 -5.57
N SER A 58 -4.73 6.53 -5.23
CA SER A 58 -4.93 5.40 -6.15
C SER A 58 -5.69 5.82 -7.42
N ASN A 59 -6.69 6.70 -7.30
CA ASN A 59 -7.41 7.24 -8.45
C ASN A 59 -6.56 8.17 -9.30
N MET A 60 -5.77 9.05 -8.68
CA MET A 60 -4.84 9.93 -9.38
C MET A 60 -3.79 9.14 -10.16
N GLN A 61 -3.30 8.02 -9.61
CA GLN A 61 -2.42 7.10 -10.34
C GLN A 61 -3.06 6.47 -11.58
N ARG A 62 -4.40 6.43 -11.74
CA ARG A 62 -5.05 5.97 -12.98
C ARG A 62 -5.02 7.01 -14.09
N GLN A 63 -4.88 8.27 -13.71
CA GLN A 63 -4.97 9.41 -14.62
C GLN A 63 -3.59 9.85 -15.12
N ALA A 64 -2.51 9.21 -14.64
CA ALA A 64 -1.16 9.50 -15.09
C ALA A 64 -1.01 9.18 -16.58
N VAL A 65 -0.50 10.15 -17.34
CA VAL A 65 -0.19 10.00 -18.76
C VAL A 65 1.27 9.55 -18.89
N PRO A 66 1.57 8.50 -19.69
CA PRO A 66 2.95 8.08 -19.92
C PRO A 66 3.78 9.17 -20.61
N LEU A 67 4.98 9.41 -20.12
CA LEU A 67 5.95 10.30 -20.75
C LEU A 67 6.79 9.54 -21.77
N SER A 68 7.35 10.25 -22.77
CA SER A 68 8.26 9.64 -23.77
C SER A 68 9.51 9.03 -23.14
N GLN A 69 10.01 9.62 -22.05
CA GLN A 69 11.06 9.06 -21.21
C GLN A 69 10.56 9.13 -19.76
N SER A 70 10.36 7.96 -19.13
CA SER A 70 9.86 7.88 -17.76
C SER A 70 11.03 7.67 -16.81
N GLU A 71 11.12 8.49 -15.78
CA GLU A 71 12.09 8.33 -14.70
C GLU A 71 11.59 7.35 -13.64
N ARG A 72 12.52 6.76 -12.89
CA ARG A 72 12.20 5.86 -11.80
C ARG A 72 11.80 6.63 -10.56
N CYS A 73 10.78 6.14 -9.84
CA CYS A 73 10.44 6.68 -8.52
C CYS A 73 11.66 6.62 -7.57
N ILE A 74 12.01 7.77 -6.99
CA ILE A 74 13.10 7.88 -6.00
C ILE A 74 12.74 7.11 -4.72
N VAL A 75 11.47 7.14 -4.32
CA VAL A 75 10.91 6.40 -3.20
C VAL A 75 9.74 5.55 -3.71
N GLY A 76 9.74 4.26 -3.39
CA GLY A 76 8.70 3.32 -3.83
C GLY A 76 8.60 2.10 -2.92
N THR A 77 7.62 1.24 -3.18
CA THR A 77 7.26 0.12 -2.29
C THR A 77 7.88 -1.23 -2.69
N GLY A 78 8.79 -1.23 -3.68
CA GLY A 78 9.37 -2.46 -4.24
C GLY A 78 8.44 -3.23 -5.19
N LEU A 79 7.15 -2.91 -5.20
CA LEU A 79 6.12 -3.50 -6.08
C LEU A 79 5.99 -2.76 -7.42
N ASN A 80 6.65 -1.61 -7.57
CA ASN A 80 6.68 -0.87 -8.83
C ASN A 80 7.40 -1.70 -9.91
N ALA A 81 6.80 -1.82 -11.09
CA ALA A 81 7.42 -2.47 -12.23
C ALA A 81 8.78 -1.81 -12.52
N LYS A 82 9.87 -2.58 -12.40
CA LYS A 82 11.17 -2.17 -12.94
C LYS A 82 11.04 -2.22 -14.46
N ARG A 83 10.76 -1.09 -15.10
CA ARG A 83 10.96 -0.98 -16.53
C ARG A 83 12.46 -0.68 -16.75
N LEU A 84 13.09 -1.57 -17.52
CA LEU A 84 14.45 -1.42 -18.07
C LEU A 84 14.54 -0.16 -18.93
#